data_AF-A0A8J7XZH2-F1
#
_entry.id   AF-A0A8J7XZH2-F1
#
_cell.length_a   1.000
_cell.length_b   1.000
_cell.length_c   1.000
_cell.angle_alpha   90.00
_cell.angle_beta   90.00
_cell.angle_gamma   90.00
#
_symmetry.space_group_name_H-M   'P 1'
#
loop_
_entity.id
_entity.type
_entity.pdbx_description
1 polymer ?
#
loop_
_entity_poly.entity_id
_entity_poly.type
_entity_poly.pdbx_seq_one_letter_code
_entity_poly.pdbx_strand_id
1 'polypeptide(L)'
;MLTKTKPSCCRFDAYCTDVLGTANLSWIFGRERNYYYMERPEGRTDLILQGTEHDTCNLLITGGPAVNDLASEFGSYFGITYTYIPGVSFEMYCEGQSIFLDIANDYPRKDICIVYLGRQNNRNVLITWGYGWYGTYAGTLVMANSSVWSYYSGHHLLLLEWEDWNSDGLVQYSEILVRYPYS
;
A
#
# COMPACT_ATOMS: atom_id res chain seq x y z
N MET A 1 -17.08 -20.23 -18.61
CA MET A 1 -15.77 -20.01 -19.26
C MET A 1 -15.76 -18.57 -19.75
N LEU A 2 -15.35 -17.64 -18.90
CA LEU A 2 -15.33 -16.20 -19.21
C LEU A 2 -13.86 -15.79 -19.37
N THR A 3 -13.47 -15.51 -20.60
CA THR A 3 -12.16 -14.98 -20.98
C THR A 3 -12.05 -13.55 -20.47
N LYS A 4 -11.19 -13.32 -19.46
CA LYS A 4 -10.80 -11.98 -19.01
C LYS A 4 -9.94 -11.33 -20.10
N THR A 5 -10.52 -10.45 -20.89
CA THR A 5 -9.77 -9.47 -21.68
C THR A 5 -9.34 -8.32 -20.77
N LYS A 6 -8.04 -8.13 -20.59
CA LYS A 6 -7.45 -6.98 -19.86
C LYS A 6 -7.82 -5.67 -20.58
N PRO A 7 -8.46 -4.70 -19.91
CA PRO A 7 -8.62 -3.36 -20.47
C PRO A 7 -7.26 -2.63 -20.47
N SER A 8 -6.89 -2.07 -21.62
CA SER A 8 -5.59 -1.46 -21.93
C SER A 8 -5.51 0.03 -21.57
N CYS A 9 -5.92 0.44 -20.37
CA CYS A 9 -5.99 1.86 -20.00
C CYS A 9 -5.12 2.25 -18.77
N CYS A 10 -4.13 1.44 -18.40
CA CYS A 10 -3.14 1.83 -17.39
C CYS A 10 -1.75 1.59 -17.96
N ARG A 11 -1.12 2.67 -18.42
CA ARG A 11 0.32 2.67 -18.69
C ARG A 11 1.00 2.66 -17.32
N PHE A 12 1.32 1.45 -16.83
CA PHE A 12 2.10 1.23 -15.61
C PHE A 12 3.55 1.67 -15.87
N ASP A 13 3.83 2.97 -15.72
CA ASP A 13 5.20 3.52 -15.71
C ASP A 13 5.71 3.74 -14.27
N ALA A 14 5.09 3.14 -13.26
CA ALA A 14 5.68 3.03 -11.92
C ALA A 14 6.56 1.78 -11.86
N TYR A 15 7.88 1.97 -11.79
CA TYR A 15 8.81 0.84 -11.71
C TYR A 15 8.70 0.20 -10.32
N CYS A 16 8.77 -1.14 -10.24
CA CYS A 16 8.84 -1.86 -8.96
C CYS A 16 9.95 -1.34 -8.02
N THR A 17 10.95 -0.63 -8.58
CA THR A 17 12.05 0.02 -7.86
C THR A 17 11.61 1.14 -6.91
N ASP A 18 10.52 1.85 -7.21
CA ASP A 18 10.09 3.00 -6.38
C ASP A 18 9.45 2.52 -5.06
N VAL A 19 8.78 1.36 -5.12
CA VAL A 19 8.21 0.62 -3.97
C VAL A 19 9.28 -0.12 -3.16
N LEU A 20 10.28 -0.68 -3.86
CA LEU A 20 11.48 -1.29 -3.28
C LEU A 20 12.34 -0.27 -2.50
N GLY A 21 12.30 1.01 -2.88
CA GLY A 21 13.00 2.09 -2.19
C GLY A 21 12.59 2.19 -0.72
N THR A 22 11.29 2.05 -0.42
CA THR A 22 10.76 2.18 0.95
C THR A 22 11.14 1.01 1.85
N ALA A 23 11.05 -0.24 1.35
CA ALA A 23 11.51 -1.40 2.12
C ALA A 23 13.02 -1.35 2.42
N ASN A 24 13.81 -0.80 1.50
CA ASN A 24 15.26 -0.60 1.69
C ASN A 24 15.59 0.54 2.65
N LEU A 25 14.85 1.65 2.61
CA LEU A 25 15.02 2.77 3.57
C LEU A 25 14.66 2.33 4.99
N SER A 26 13.53 1.63 5.16
CA SER A 26 13.12 1.05 6.45
C SER A 26 14.14 0.04 6.99
N TRP A 27 14.80 -0.73 6.11
CA TRP A 27 15.90 -1.61 6.49
C TRP A 27 17.15 -0.86 6.98
N ILE A 28 17.54 0.22 6.30
CA ILE A 28 18.67 1.06 6.73
C ILE A 28 18.41 1.66 8.12
N PHE A 29 17.22 2.23 8.36
CA PHE A 29 16.87 2.78 9.67
C PHE A 29 16.75 1.71 10.76
N GLY A 30 16.28 0.50 10.42
CA GLY A 30 16.25 -0.64 11.34
C GLY A 30 17.65 -1.12 11.75
N ARG A 31 18.63 -1.02 10.86
CA ARG A 31 20.04 -1.36 11.14
C ARG A 31 20.73 -0.36 12.05
N GLU A 32 20.41 0.93 11.96
CA GLU A 32 21.06 1.98 12.77
C GLU A 32 20.75 1.87 14.29
N ARG A 33 19.67 1.19 14.69
CA ARG A 33 19.28 1.01 16.10
C ARG A 33 19.84 -0.25 16.78
N ASN A 34 21.09 -0.64 16.51
CA ASN A 34 21.82 -1.75 17.16
C ASN A 34 21.35 -3.20 16.86
N TYR A 35 20.46 -3.41 15.88
CA TYR A 35 20.14 -4.77 15.40
C TYR A 35 21.07 -5.16 14.23
N TYR A 36 22.27 -5.66 14.57
CA TYR A 36 23.30 -6.06 13.60
C TYR A 36 22.94 -7.27 12.72
N TYR A 37 21.77 -7.91 12.93
CA TYR A 37 21.39 -9.18 12.30
C TYR A 37 20.11 -9.11 11.45
N MET A 38 19.65 -7.92 11.04
CA MET A 38 18.58 -7.83 10.04
C MET A 38 19.15 -7.96 8.63
N GLU A 39 18.89 -9.10 7.99
CA GLU A 39 19.14 -9.29 6.56
C GLU A 39 18.33 -8.28 5.74
N ARG A 40 18.91 -7.82 4.63
CA ARG A 40 18.25 -6.87 3.73
C ARG A 40 16.99 -7.51 3.16
N PRO A 41 15.81 -6.89 3.30
CA PRO A 41 14.62 -7.40 2.63
C PRO A 41 14.88 -7.33 1.12
N GLU A 42 14.87 -8.49 0.48
CA GLU A 42 14.90 -8.56 -0.98
C GLU A 42 13.48 -8.30 -1.49
N GLY A 43 13.31 -7.29 -2.34
CA GLY A 43 12.03 -7.13 -3.02
C GLY A 43 11.85 -8.26 -4.01
N ARG A 44 10.75 -8.99 -3.85
CA ARG A 44 10.35 -10.09 -4.70
C ARG A 44 9.01 -9.76 -5.30
N THR A 45 8.85 -10.04 -6.59
CA THR A 45 7.50 -10.12 -7.17
C THR A 45 6.80 -11.35 -6.60
N ASP A 46 5.48 -11.34 -6.64
CA ASP A 46 4.62 -12.50 -6.37
C ASP A 46 5.11 -13.76 -7.11
N LEU A 47 5.58 -13.61 -8.35
CA LEU A 47 6.07 -14.71 -9.18
C LEU A 47 7.38 -15.37 -8.71
N ILE A 48 8.19 -14.69 -7.90
CA ILE A 48 9.51 -15.20 -7.45
C ILE A 48 9.59 -15.45 -5.95
N LEU A 49 8.49 -15.23 -5.22
CA LEU A 49 8.39 -15.55 -3.80
C LEU A 49 8.27 -17.06 -3.62
N GLN A 50 9.18 -17.66 -2.84
CA GLN A 50 9.13 -19.10 -2.59
C GLN A 50 8.04 -19.45 -1.57
N GLY A 51 7.45 -20.64 -1.67
CA GLY A 51 6.37 -21.08 -0.77
C GLY A 51 6.74 -21.03 0.72
N THR A 52 7.96 -21.40 1.09
CA THR A 52 8.42 -21.32 2.49
C THR A 52 8.48 -19.88 3.01
N GLU A 53 8.95 -18.94 2.19
CA GLU A 53 9.00 -17.51 2.51
C GLU A 53 7.58 -16.95 2.60
N HIS A 54 6.76 -17.31 1.62
CA HIS A 54 5.34 -17.00 1.59
C HIS A 54 4.61 -17.49 2.83
N ASP A 55 4.96 -18.64 3.41
CA ASP A 55 4.18 -19.24 4.50
C ASP A 55 4.70 -18.87 5.90
N THR A 56 5.98 -18.52 6.02
CA THR A 56 6.65 -18.38 7.33
C THR A 56 7.22 -17.00 7.63
N CYS A 57 7.54 -16.19 6.62
CA CYS A 57 8.15 -14.88 6.84
C CYS A 57 7.11 -13.80 7.11
N ASN A 58 7.50 -12.76 7.85
CA ASN A 58 6.75 -11.51 7.85
C ASN A 58 6.77 -10.92 6.43
N LEU A 59 5.66 -10.37 5.97
CA LEU A 59 5.53 -9.84 4.62
C LEU A 59 5.24 -8.34 4.63
N LEU A 60 5.89 -7.63 3.71
CA LEU A 60 5.54 -6.26 3.33
C LEU A 60 5.00 -6.33 1.90
N ILE A 61 3.69 -6.19 1.76
CA ILE A 61 2.98 -6.30 0.50
C ILE A 61 2.65 -4.89 0.04
N THR A 62 3.15 -4.53 -1.14
CA THR A 62 2.89 -3.21 -1.72
C THR A 62 2.36 -3.33 -3.14
N GLY A 63 1.39 -2.47 -3.46
CA GLY A 63 0.66 -2.52 -4.71
C GLY A 63 -0.65 -3.29 -4.61
N GLY A 64 -1.65 -2.86 -5.37
CA GLY A 64 -3.04 -3.31 -5.21
C GLY A 64 -3.33 -4.69 -5.84
N PRO A 65 -4.51 -5.26 -5.51
CA PRO A 65 -4.93 -6.60 -5.95
C PRO A 65 -5.08 -6.75 -7.47
N ALA A 66 -5.10 -5.66 -8.23
CA ALA A 66 -5.13 -5.70 -9.69
C ALA A 66 -3.81 -6.19 -10.32
N VAL A 67 -2.69 -6.06 -9.60
CA VAL A 67 -1.34 -6.38 -10.10
C VAL A 67 -0.48 -7.19 -9.12
N ASN A 68 -0.94 -7.39 -7.89
CA ASN A 68 -0.24 -8.14 -6.86
C ASN A 68 -1.18 -9.18 -6.25
N ASP A 69 -1.00 -10.45 -6.60
CA ASP A 69 -1.86 -11.54 -6.14
C ASP A 69 -1.80 -11.72 -4.61
N LEU A 70 -0.68 -11.38 -3.96
CA LEU A 70 -0.57 -11.40 -2.49
C LEU A 70 -1.46 -10.33 -1.85
N ALA A 71 -1.60 -9.16 -2.48
CA ALA A 71 -2.52 -8.14 -1.98
C ALA A 71 -3.98 -8.63 -2.06
N SER A 72 -4.33 -9.40 -3.11
CA SER A 72 -5.65 -10.04 -3.21
C SER A 72 -5.84 -11.12 -2.15
N GLU A 73 -4.85 -11.97 -1.93
CA GLU A 73 -4.89 -13.05 -0.93
C GLU A 73 -5.03 -12.51 0.49
N PHE A 74 -4.06 -11.72 0.95
CA PHE A 74 -4.04 -11.23 2.33
C PHE A 74 -5.11 -10.16 2.56
N GLY A 75 -5.46 -9.37 1.54
CA GLY A 75 -6.62 -8.48 1.62
C GLY A 75 -7.89 -9.25 1.93
N SER A 76 -8.09 -10.42 1.33
CA SER A 76 -9.23 -11.29 1.63
C SER A 76 -9.20 -11.82 3.07
N TYR A 77 -8.01 -12.21 3.58
CA TYR A 77 -7.87 -12.65 4.97
C TYR A 77 -8.19 -11.55 5.98
N PHE A 78 -7.86 -10.30 5.66
CA PHE A 78 -8.08 -9.15 6.54
C PHE A 78 -9.39 -8.40 6.28
N GLY A 79 -10.25 -8.91 5.38
CA GLY A 79 -11.52 -8.27 5.05
C GLY A 79 -11.36 -6.90 4.38
N ILE A 80 -10.22 -6.66 3.72
CA ILE A 80 -10.01 -5.50 2.86
C ILE A 80 -10.74 -5.73 1.54
N THR A 81 -11.70 -4.87 1.23
CA THR A 81 -12.51 -4.97 0.02
C THR A 81 -12.58 -3.62 -0.67
N TYR A 82 -13.07 -3.61 -1.91
CA TYR A 82 -13.26 -2.37 -2.65
C TYR A 82 -14.44 -2.45 -3.61
N THR A 83 -15.05 -1.31 -3.89
CA THR A 83 -16.00 -1.10 -4.97
C THR A 83 -15.33 -0.27 -6.05
N TYR A 84 -15.41 -0.73 -7.29
CA TYR A 84 -14.85 -0.01 -8.45
C TYR A 84 -15.92 0.18 -9.52
N ILE A 85 -16.20 1.45 -9.84
CA ILE A 85 -16.98 1.83 -11.01
C ILE A 85 -16.01 2.45 -12.03
N PRO A 86 -15.71 1.76 -13.15
CA PRO A 86 -14.71 2.20 -14.11
C PRO A 86 -14.90 3.64 -14.59
N GLY A 87 -13.87 4.46 -14.38
CA GLY A 87 -13.85 5.88 -14.77
C GLY A 87 -14.78 6.79 -13.97
N VAL A 88 -15.38 6.29 -12.88
CA VAL A 88 -16.32 7.06 -12.05
C VAL A 88 -15.82 7.14 -10.62
N SER A 89 -15.66 6.00 -9.94
CA SER A 89 -15.31 6.01 -8.52
C SER A 89 -14.60 4.75 -8.06
N PHE A 90 -13.85 4.91 -6.97
CA PHE A 90 -13.22 3.83 -6.24
C PHE A 90 -13.46 4.03 -4.74
N GLU A 91 -13.89 2.99 -4.03
CA GLU A 91 -14.00 3.04 -2.57
C GLU A 91 -13.36 1.80 -1.97
N MET A 92 -12.49 2.00 -0.98
CA MET A 92 -11.85 0.92 -0.21
C MET A 92 -12.54 0.79 1.14
N TYR A 93 -12.72 -0.43 1.61
CA TYR A 93 -13.37 -0.74 2.89
C TYR A 93 -12.56 -1.73 3.71
N CYS A 94 -12.48 -1.49 5.01
CA CYS A 94 -11.94 -2.43 5.99
C CYS A 94 -12.52 -2.10 7.37
N GLU A 95 -12.95 -3.12 8.12
CA GLU A 95 -13.39 -2.97 9.53
C GLU A 95 -14.46 -1.88 9.78
N GLY A 96 -15.39 -1.73 8.84
CA GLY A 96 -16.46 -0.72 8.93
C GLY A 96 -16.02 0.72 8.65
N GLN A 97 -14.76 0.90 8.24
CA GLN A 97 -14.23 2.16 7.75
C GLN A 97 -14.10 2.12 6.23
N SER A 98 -14.19 3.28 5.60
CA SER A 98 -13.97 3.40 4.16
C SER A 98 -13.32 4.71 3.77
N ILE A 99 -12.75 4.72 2.57
CA ILE A 99 -12.21 5.90 1.92
C ILE A 99 -12.56 5.86 0.44
N PHE A 100 -13.00 7.01 -0.07
CA PHE A 100 -13.60 7.17 -1.39
C PHE A 100 -12.76 8.10 -2.27
N LEU A 101 -12.69 7.77 -3.55
CA LEU A 101 -12.07 8.57 -4.61
C LEU A 101 -13.07 8.75 -5.76
N ASP A 102 -13.31 10.00 -6.14
CA ASP A 102 -13.97 10.35 -7.40
C ASP A 102 -12.93 10.30 -8.52
N ILE A 103 -12.91 9.19 -9.28
CA ILE A 103 -11.92 8.98 -10.34
C ILE A 103 -12.11 10.01 -11.45
N ALA A 104 -13.36 10.38 -11.74
CA ALA A 104 -13.68 11.25 -12.88
C ALA A 104 -13.17 12.67 -12.65
N ASN A 105 -13.21 13.15 -11.41
CA ASN A 105 -12.92 14.54 -11.08
C ASN A 105 -11.57 14.74 -10.40
N ASP A 106 -11.11 13.78 -9.60
CA ASP A 106 -9.96 13.99 -8.73
C ASP A 106 -8.67 13.31 -9.24
N TYR A 107 -8.76 12.12 -9.86
CA TYR A 107 -7.58 11.42 -10.37
C TYR A 107 -7.09 12.06 -11.70
N PRO A 108 -5.78 12.31 -11.91
CA PRO A 108 -4.63 11.84 -11.13
C PRO A 108 -4.09 12.82 -10.07
N ARG A 109 -4.80 13.91 -9.76
CA ARG A 109 -4.35 14.90 -8.76
C ARG A 109 -4.66 14.49 -7.32
N LYS A 110 -5.50 13.48 -7.13
CA LYS A 110 -5.80 12.85 -5.85
C LYS A 110 -5.71 11.34 -6.00
N ASP A 111 -5.31 10.68 -4.93
CA ASP A 111 -5.37 9.24 -4.81
C ASP A 111 -5.58 8.84 -3.35
N ILE A 112 -6.03 7.62 -3.13
CA ILE A 112 -6.35 7.07 -1.81
C ILE A 112 -5.52 5.82 -1.57
N CYS A 113 -5.20 5.53 -0.31
CA CYS A 113 -4.46 4.35 0.08
C CYS A 113 -4.98 3.73 1.37
N ILE A 114 -4.93 2.40 1.44
CA ILE A 114 -5.09 1.64 2.68
C ILE A 114 -3.73 1.10 3.13
N VAL A 115 -3.44 1.27 4.41
CA VAL A 115 -2.34 0.61 5.10
C VAL A 115 -2.93 -0.28 6.20
N TYR A 116 -2.58 -1.56 6.19
CA TYR A 116 -3.09 -2.53 7.14
C TYR A 116 -1.99 -3.43 7.69
N LEU A 117 -1.83 -3.49 9.01
CA LEU A 117 -0.91 -4.38 9.71
C LEU A 117 -1.69 -5.52 10.38
N GLY A 118 -1.76 -6.65 9.71
CA GLY A 118 -2.46 -7.84 10.20
C GLY A 118 -1.52 -8.92 10.75
N ARG A 119 -2.12 -9.89 11.45
CA ARG A 119 -1.44 -11.13 11.82
C ARG A 119 -2.14 -12.33 11.19
N GLN A 120 -1.39 -13.15 10.45
CA GLN A 120 -1.87 -14.40 9.84
C GLN A 120 -0.88 -15.51 10.22
N ASN A 121 -1.35 -16.67 10.67
CA ASN A 121 -0.49 -17.80 11.08
C ASN A 121 0.73 -17.40 11.96
N ASN A 122 0.49 -16.57 12.97
CA ASN A 122 1.49 -16.11 13.95
C ASN A 122 2.58 -15.16 13.43
N ARG A 123 2.52 -14.71 12.17
CA ARG A 123 3.43 -13.72 11.55
C ARG A 123 2.73 -12.41 11.21
N ASN A 124 3.49 -11.34 11.08
CA ASN A 124 2.98 -10.01 10.74
C ASN A 124 2.98 -9.82 9.22
N VAL A 125 1.91 -9.21 8.72
CA VAL A 125 1.77 -8.85 7.31
C VAL A 125 1.35 -7.39 7.23
N LEU A 126 2.19 -6.56 6.65
CA LEU A 126 1.85 -5.17 6.32
C LEU A 126 1.41 -5.12 4.86
N ILE A 127 0.22 -4.60 4.63
CA ILE A 127 -0.32 -4.31 3.31
C ILE A 127 -0.33 -2.81 3.12
N THR A 128 0.11 -2.33 1.95
CA THR A 128 0.06 -0.93 1.56
C THR A 128 -0.32 -0.84 0.08
N TRP A 129 -1.52 -0.39 -0.24
CA TRP A 129 -1.90 -0.17 -1.63
C TRP A 129 -2.93 0.93 -1.79
N GLY A 130 -2.85 1.63 -2.92
CA GLY A 130 -3.82 2.63 -3.34
C GLY A 130 -4.49 2.29 -4.65
N TYR A 131 -5.44 3.13 -5.08
CA TYR A 131 -6.10 2.95 -6.38
C TYR A 131 -5.08 3.04 -7.53
N GLY A 132 -4.27 4.10 -7.52
CA GLY A 132 -3.15 4.30 -8.43
C GLY A 132 -1.78 4.13 -7.75
N TRP A 133 -0.75 4.47 -8.53
CA TRP A 133 0.62 4.46 -8.03
C TRP A 133 0.88 5.63 -7.07
N TYR A 134 0.21 6.77 -7.23
CA TYR A 134 0.34 7.92 -6.35
C TYR A 134 -0.07 7.57 -4.92
N GLY A 135 -1.24 6.94 -4.76
CA GLY A 135 -1.75 6.51 -3.45
C GLY A 135 -0.88 5.43 -2.84
N THR A 136 -0.47 4.44 -3.64
CA THR A 136 0.46 3.41 -3.17
C THR A 136 1.76 4.04 -2.68
N TYR A 137 2.35 4.97 -3.44
CA TYR A 137 3.59 5.64 -3.07
C TYR A 137 3.41 6.53 -1.82
N ALA A 138 2.30 7.26 -1.70
CA ALA A 138 1.95 8.02 -0.51
C ALA A 138 1.90 7.12 0.74
N GLY A 139 1.26 5.95 0.64
CA GLY A 139 1.27 4.97 1.73
C GLY A 139 2.67 4.50 2.11
N THR A 140 3.55 4.30 1.12
CA THR A 140 4.94 3.95 1.42
C THR A 140 5.72 5.10 2.09
N LEU A 141 5.50 6.35 1.69
CA LEU A 141 6.14 7.51 2.34
C LEU A 141 5.70 7.66 3.80
N VAL A 142 4.40 7.45 4.06
CA VAL A 142 3.85 7.41 5.43
C VAL A 142 4.52 6.31 6.25
N MET A 143 4.64 5.11 5.67
CA MET A 143 5.27 3.98 6.35
C MET A 143 6.79 4.07 6.45
N ALA A 144 7.46 4.92 5.67
CA ALA A 144 8.90 5.19 5.82
C ALA A 144 9.21 6.10 7.02
N ASN A 145 8.21 6.84 7.52
CA ASN A 145 8.40 7.82 8.58
C ASN A 145 8.17 7.21 9.98
N SER A 146 9.25 6.98 10.72
CA SER A 146 9.17 6.38 12.07
C SER A 146 8.36 7.19 13.10
N SER A 147 8.17 8.49 12.90
CA SER A 147 7.31 9.31 13.76
C SER A 147 5.84 8.96 13.60
N VAL A 148 5.41 8.55 12.40
CA VAL A 148 4.05 8.05 12.14
C VAL A 148 3.79 6.80 12.95
N TRP A 149 4.75 5.86 12.97
CA TRP A 149 4.59 4.59 13.71
C TRP A 149 4.40 4.83 15.20
N SER A 150 5.10 5.83 15.75
CA SER A 150 4.99 6.17 17.17
C SER A 150 3.65 6.86 17.47
N TYR A 151 3.20 7.74 16.57
CA TYR A 151 1.93 8.46 16.73
C TYR A 151 0.72 7.53 16.60
N TYR A 152 0.76 6.58 15.67
CA TYR A 152 -0.31 5.61 15.40
C TYR A 152 -0.04 4.22 16.00
N SER A 153 0.80 4.10 17.04
CA SER A 153 1.27 2.80 17.55
C SER A 153 0.18 1.86 18.06
N GLY A 154 -1.03 2.38 18.32
CA GLY A 154 -2.21 1.61 18.75
C GLY A 154 -3.16 1.23 17.62
N HIS A 155 -2.86 1.58 16.37
CA HIS A 155 -3.73 1.40 15.22
C HIS A 155 -3.09 0.49 14.18
N HIS A 156 -3.83 -0.51 13.72
CA HIS A 156 -3.38 -1.40 12.65
C HIS A 156 -3.92 -1.03 11.28
N LEU A 157 -4.89 -0.14 11.19
CA LEU A 157 -5.50 0.34 9.95
C LEU A 157 -5.28 1.85 9.85
N LEU A 158 -4.74 2.29 8.71
CA LEU A 158 -4.72 3.69 8.29
C LEU A 158 -5.39 3.82 6.93
N LEU A 159 -6.24 4.83 6.80
CA LEU A 159 -6.78 5.27 5.51
C LEU A 159 -6.15 6.60 5.17
N LEU A 160 -5.56 6.69 3.98
CA LEU A 160 -4.74 7.81 3.55
C LEU A 160 -5.31 8.43 2.29
N GLU A 161 -5.24 9.75 2.22
CA GLU A 161 -5.53 10.52 1.01
C GLU A 161 -4.29 11.33 0.67
N TRP A 162 -3.90 11.35 -0.60
CA TRP A 162 -2.92 12.28 -1.13
C TRP A 162 -3.59 13.19 -2.14
N GLU A 163 -3.28 14.48 -2.12
CA GLU A 163 -3.77 15.48 -3.07
C GLU A 163 -2.66 16.46 -3.47
N ASP A 164 -2.39 16.56 -4.77
CA ASP A 164 -1.42 17.48 -5.35
C ASP A 164 -1.92 18.93 -5.26
N TRP A 165 -1.51 19.65 -4.21
CA TRP A 165 -1.94 21.04 -3.97
C TRP A 165 -1.12 22.05 -4.76
N ASN A 166 0.10 21.68 -5.14
CA ASN A 166 1.03 22.59 -5.83
C ASN A 166 1.04 22.37 -7.36
N SER A 167 0.36 21.34 -7.84
CA SER A 167 0.24 20.94 -9.26
C SER A 167 1.58 20.56 -9.92
N ASP A 168 2.54 20.02 -9.16
CA ASP A 168 3.83 19.56 -9.67
C ASP A 168 3.85 18.08 -10.12
N GLY A 169 2.77 17.34 -9.83
CA GLY A 169 2.63 15.93 -10.17
C GLY A 169 3.51 14.99 -9.35
N LEU A 170 4.07 15.44 -8.22
CA LEU A 170 4.91 14.66 -7.33
C LEU A 170 4.16 14.34 -6.03
N VAL A 171 4.35 13.12 -5.51
CA VAL A 171 3.81 12.80 -4.18
C VAL A 171 4.75 13.35 -3.12
N GLN A 172 4.28 14.34 -2.37
CA GLN A 172 5.02 14.94 -1.27
C GLN A 172 4.38 14.59 0.08
N TYR A 173 5.20 14.31 1.09
CA TYR A 173 4.69 13.92 2.42
C TYR A 173 3.75 14.97 3.04
N SER A 174 3.98 16.25 2.79
CA SER A 174 3.14 17.36 3.28
C SER A 174 1.74 17.40 2.69
N GLU A 175 1.49 16.67 1.61
CA GLU A 175 0.22 16.59 0.88
C GLU A 175 -0.57 15.33 1.23
N ILE A 176 -0.06 14.52 2.17
CA ILE A 176 -0.69 13.26 2.58
C ILE A 176 -1.45 13.49 3.88
N LEU A 177 -2.72 13.10 3.88
CA LEU A 177 -3.62 13.19 5.01
C LEU A 177 -4.01 11.79 5.47
N VAL A 178 -3.85 11.54 6.78
CA VAL A 178 -4.39 10.34 7.42
C VAL A 178 -5.85 10.61 7.78
N ARG A 179 -6.78 9.98 7.07
CA ARG A 179 -8.24 10.15 7.23
C ARG A 179 -8.83 9.27 8.33
N TYR A 180 -8.18 8.16 8.67
CA TYR A 180 -8.54 7.28 9.77
C TYR A 180 -7.25 6.84 10.48
N PRO A 181 -7.19 6.80 11.82
CA PRO A 181 -8.28 6.78 12.82
C PRO A 181 -8.87 8.12 13.27
N TYR A 182 -8.26 9.25 12.91
CA TYR A 182 -8.70 10.56 13.37
C TYR A 182 -8.84 11.50 12.17
N SER A 183 -10.09 11.85 11.85
CA SER A 183 -10.47 12.91 10.92
C SER A 183 -10.92 14.15 11.68
#